data_AF-A0A3B9DCQ0-F1
#
_entry.id   AF-A0A3B9DCQ0-F1
#
_cell.length_a   1.000
_cell.length_b   1.000
_cell.length_c   1.000
_cell.angle_alpha   90.00
_cell.angle_beta   90.00
_cell.angle_gamma   90.00
#
_symmetry.space_group_name_H-M   'P 1'
#
loop_
_entity.id
_entity.type
_entity.pdbx_description
1 polymer ?
#
loop_
_entity_poly.entity_id
_entity_poly.type
_entity_poly.pdbx_seq_one_letter_code
_entity_poly.pdbx_strand_id
1 'polypeptide(L)'
;ARALSYLNIQCGHCHNPEGPADTSSLILDGSHKFLINLGVCKTPVAAGGGSGDMLYSIVPGAPDRSILLYRMRSSELDEMMPELGRSLIHSEGISLISRWIGQLPGSCS
;
A
#
# COMPACT_ATOMS: atom_id res chain seq x y z
N ALA A 1 15.50 0.36 -1.63
CA ALA A 1 15.51 1.70 -2.29
C ALA A 1 14.38 1.85 -3.31
N ARG A 2 14.39 1.15 -4.46
CA ARG A 2 13.44 1.37 -5.57
C ARG A 2 11.95 1.29 -5.21
N ALA A 3 11.53 0.29 -4.42
CA ALA A 3 10.12 0.13 -4.03
C ALA A 3 9.62 1.27 -3.12
N LEU A 4 10.43 1.69 -2.14
CA LEU A 4 10.08 2.83 -1.27
C LEU A 4 10.01 4.13 -2.05
N SER A 5 10.93 4.38 -2.99
CA SER A 5 10.87 5.56 -3.87
C SER A 5 9.61 5.55 -4.74
N TYR A 6 9.19 4.38 -5.24
CA TYR A 6 7.94 4.24 -5.96
C TYR A 6 6.74 4.61 -5.10
N LEU A 7 6.66 4.07 -3.87
CA LEU A 7 5.58 4.40 -2.94
C LEU A 7 5.56 5.87 -2.55
N ASN A 8 6.74 6.48 -2.37
CA ASN A 8 6.85 7.92 -2.11
C ASN A 8 6.25 8.75 -3.24
N ILE A 9 6.71 8.52 -4.47
CA ILE A 9 6.28 9.31 -5.62
C ILE A 9 4.80 9.07 -5.95
N GLN A 10 4.32 7.83 -5.86
CA GLN A 10 2.96 7.48 -6.30
C GLN A 10 1.91 7.57 -5.20
N CYS A 11 2.30 7.57 -3.92
CA CYS A 11 1.37 7.46 -2.80
C CYS A 11 1.65 8.46 -1.67
N GLY A 12 2.89 8.94 -1.53
CA GLY A 12 3.34 9.80 -0.43
C GLY A 12 2.63 11.15 -0.36
N HIS A 13 2.11 11.67 -1.48
CA HIS A 13 1.32 12.91 -1.47
C HIS A 13 0.07 12.81 -0.58
N CYS A 14 -0.63 11.67 -0.59
CA CYS A 14 -1.80 11.45 0.26
C CYS A 14 -1.44 10.78 1.59
N HIS A 15 -0.54 9.79 1.54
CA HIS A 15 -0.11 9.00 2.67
C HIS A 15 1.13 9.60 3.34
N ASN A 16 0.93 10.74 3.99
CA ASN A 16 1.93 11.40 4.85
C ASN A 16 1.24 11.98 6.10
N PRO A 17 2.01 12.46 7.11
CA PRO A 17 1.44 12.91 8.38
C PRO A 17 0.43 14.07 8.30
N GLU A 18 0.46 14.86 7.22
CA GLU A 18 -0.41 16.03 7.01
C GLU A 18 -1.26 15.89 5.74
N GLY A 19 -1.24 14.70 5.12
CA GLY A 19 -1.88 14.44 3.84
C GLY A 19 -3.33 14.03 3.99
N PRO A 20 -4.11 14.04 2.89
CA PRO A 20 -5.52 13.62 2.89
C PRO A 20 -5.83 12.24 3.50
N ALA A 21 -4.86 11.33 3.55
CA ALA A 21 -5.01 9.99 4.10
C ALA A 21 -4.34 9.80 5.49
N ASP A 22 -4.02 10.88 6.19
CA ASP A 22 -3.38 10.90 7.52
C ASP A 22 -4.09 10.01 8.56
N THR A 23 -5.43 10.00 8.57
CA THR A 23 -6.26 9.19 9.49
C THR A 23 -5.99 7.69 9.35
N SER A 24 -5.48 7.24 8.19
CA SER A 24 -5.07 5.86 8.01
C SER A 24 -3.82 5.50 8.80
N SER A 25 -2.99 6.47 9.21
CA SER A 25 -1.65 6.30 9.80
C SER A 25 -0.65 5.54 8.90
N LEU A 26 -0.95 5.40 7.61
CA LEU A 26 -0.04 4.88 6.59
C LEU A 26 0.81 6.04 6.03
N ILE A 27 2.13 5.91 6.14
CA ILE A 27 3.13 6.94 5.80
C ILE A 27 4.06 6.37 4.73
N LEU A 28 3.92 6.87 3.49
CA LEU A 28 4.62 6.39 2.30
C LEU A 28 5.55 7.45 1.68
N ASP A 29 5.57 8.68 2.20
CA ASP A 29 6.47 9.78 1.79
C ASP A 29 7.95 9.60 2.19
N GLY A 30 8.28 8.48 2.83
CA GLY A 30 9.63 8.17 3.31
C GLY A 30 9.95 8.70 4.71
N SER A 31 9.03 9.41 5.38
CA SER A 31 9.22 9.92 6.75
C SER A 31 8.78 8.94 7.84
N HIS A 32 8.34 7.74 7.47
CA HIS A 32 7.89 6.71 8.40
C HIS A 32 8.97 6.35 9.43
N LYS A 33 8.58 6.31 10.72
CA LYS A 33 9.49 5.97 11.82
C LYS A 33 9.50 4.48 12.14
N PHE A 34 8.39 3.79 11.89
CA PHE A 34 8.19 2.39 12.22
C PHE A 34 7.64 1.61 11.02
N LEU A 35 7.93 0.31 10.95
CA LEU A 35 7.44 -0.58 9.88
C LEU A 35 5.90 -0.63 9.82
N ILE A 36 5.23 -0.53 10.96
CA ILE A 36 3.78 -0.47 11.02
C ILE A 36 3.22 0.77 10.29
N ASN A 37 3.93 1.90 10.33
CA ASN A 37 3.55 3.11 9.58
C ASN A 37 3.81 2.96 8.09
N LEU A 38 4.76 2.11 7.67
CA LEU A 38 4.92 1.73 6.27
C LEU A 38 3.82 0.77 5.79
N GLY A 39 2.98 0.27 6.69
CA GLY A 39 1.89 -0.67 6.41
C GLY A 39 2.21 -2.12 6.71
N VAL A 40 3.40 -2.45 7.20
CA VAL A 40 3.79 -3.83 7.54
C VAL A 40 2.98 -4.34 8.72
N CYS A 41 2.16 -5.36 8.49
CA CYS A 41 1.21 -5.93 9.45
C CYS A 41 0.25 -4.92 10.07
N LYS A 42 0.03 -3.81 9.37
CA LYS A 42 -0.92 -2.78 9.77
C LYS A 42 -2.31 -3.21 9.37
N THR A 43 -3.25 -3.20 10.30
CA THR A 43 -4.65 -3.44 9.96
C THR A 43 -5.21 -2.28 9.11
N PRO A 44 -6.07 -2.59 8.12
CA PRO A 44 -6.70 -1.56 7.31
C PRO A 44 -7.66 -0.69 8.12
N VAL A 45 -7.71 0.58 7.73
CA VAL A 45 -8.83 1.47 8.10
C VAL A 45 -9.91 1.45 7.01
N ALA A 46 -9.53 1.10 5.78
CA ALA A 46 -10.47 0.92 4.67
C ALA A 46 -11.52 -0.17 5.00
N ALA A 47 -12.76 0.10 4.65
CA ALA A 47 -13.90 -0.81 4.80
C ALA A 47 -14.56 -1.07 3.43
N GLY A 48 -15.43 -2.10 3.37
CA GLY A 48 -16.11 -2.47 2.13
C GLY A 48 -15.15 -2.99 1.05
N GLY A 49 -15.43 -2.74 -0.23
CA GLY A 49 -14.59 -3.17 -1.35
C GLY A 49 -13.13 -2.75 -1.20
N GLY A 50 -12.87 -1.56 -0.64
CA GLY A 50 -11.52 -1.05 -0.43
C GLY A 50 -10.63 -1.85 0.54
N SER A 51 -11.19 -2.79 1.33
CA SER A 51 -10.40 -3.74 2.12
C SER A 51 -10.09 -5.04 1.37
N GLY A 52 -10.86 -5.41 0.35
CA GLY A 52 -10.69 -6.65 -0.42
C GLY A 52 -10.66 -7.92 0.44
N ASP A 53 -11.38 -7.92 1.57
CA ASP A 53 -11.37 -8.99 2.60
C ASP A 53 -9.99 -9.32 3.20
N MET A 54 -9.02 -8.44 3.00
CA MET A 54 -7.66 -8.62 3.52
C MET A 54 -7.55 -8.09 4.95
N LEU A 55 -6.68 -8.73 5.73
CA LEU A 55 -6.49 -8.38 7.14
C LEU A 55 -5.43 -7.31 7.37
N TYR A 56 -4.49 -7.12 6.44
CA TYR A 56 -3.34 -6.23 6.62
C TYR A 56 -2.97 -5.46 5.34
N SER A 57 -2.41 -4.26 5.52
CA SER A 57 -1.91 -3.42 4.43
C SER A 57 -0.78 -4.09 3.66
N ILE A 58 0.23 -4.60 4.36
CA ILE A 58 1.34 -5.39 3.81
C ILE A 58 1.57 -6.61 4.70
N VAL A 59 1.56 -7.80 4.08
CA VAL A 59 1.93 -9.06 4.73
C VAL A 59 3.32 -9.48 4.22
N PRO A 60 4.37 -9.48 5.07
CA PRO A 60 5.70 -9.92 4.67
C PRO A 60 5.68 -11.32 4.04
N GLY A 61 6.36 -11.48 2.91
CA GLY A 61 6.43 -12.74 2.19
C GLY A 61 5.14 -13.16 1.46
N ALA A 62 4.01 -12.47 1.65
CA ALA A 62 2.73 -12.81 1.04
C ALA A 62 2.09 -11.60 0.32
N PRO A 63 2.61 -11.21 -0.87
CA PRO A 63 2.11 -10.06 -1.61
C PRO A 63 0.61 -10.12 -1.94
N ASP A 64 0.10 -11.29 -2.30
CA ASP A 64 -1.30 -11.47 -2.67
C ASP A 64 -2.26 -11.41 -1.47
N ARG A 65 -1.73 -11.41 -0.24
CA ARG A 65 -2.51 -11.18 1.00
C ARG A 65 -2.44 -9.73 1.49
N SER A 66 -1.89 -8.83 0.68
CA SER A 66 -1.63 -7.44 1.05
C SER A 66 -2.61 -6.50 0.35
N ILE A 67 -3.34 -5.69 1.12
CA ILE A 67 -4.30 -4.69 0.59
C ILE A 67 -3.61 -3.74 -0.38
N LEU A 68 -2.38 -3.33 -0.08
CA LEU A 68 -1.63 -2.42 -0.92
C LEU A 68 -1.58 -2.91 -2.38
N LEU A 69 -1.28 -4.19 -2.60
CA LEU A 69 -1.25 -4.74 -3.95
C LEU A 69 -2.63 -4.94 -4.55
N TYR A 70 -3.60 -5.40 -3.75
CA TYR A 70 -4.97 -5.55 -4.21
C TYR A 70 -5.50 -4.23 -4.79
N ARG A 71 -5.37 -3.14 -4.03
CA ARG A 71 -5.81 -1.80 -4.46
C ARG A 71 -5.02 -1.26 -5.64
N MET A 72 -3.71 -1.54 -5.72
CA MET A 72 -2.92 -1.20 -6.91
C MET A 72 -3.38 -1.94 -8.17
N ARG A 73 -3.93 -3.16 -8.03
CA ARG A 73 -4.42 -3.98 -9.15
C ARG A 73 -5.86 -3.68 -9.55
N SER A 74 -6.70 -3.15 -8.66
CA SER A 74 -8.10 -2.87 -8.96
C SER A 74 -8.25 -1.65 -9.87
N SER A 75 -9.25 -1.66 -10.76
CA SER A 75 -9.71 -0.51 -11.56
C SER A 75 -11.02 0.10 -11.06
N GLU A 76 -11.62 -0.49 -10.02
CA GLU A 76 -12.89 -0.02 -9.46
C GLU A 76 -12.66 1.24 -8.61
N LEU A 77 -13.54 2.23 -8.72
CA LEU A 77 -13.31 3.57 -8.17
C LEU A 77 -13.17 3.59 -6.64
N ASP A 78 -13.88 2.72 -5.93
CA ASP A 78 -13.85 2.62 -4.46
C ASP A 78 -12.71 1.73 -3.93
N GLU A 79 -12.04 0.99 -4.81
CA GLU A 79 -10.96 0.07 -4.47
C GLU A 79 -9.58 0.57 -4.94
N MET A 80 -9.53 1.13 -6.14
CA MET A 80 -8.29 1.45 -6.84
C MET A 80 -7.43 2.42 -6.06
N MET A 81 -6.11 2.23 -6.12
CA MET A 81 -5.13 3.20 -5.65
C MET A 81 -3.99 3.37 -6.66
N PRO A 82 -3.49 4.60 -6.88
CA PRO A 82 -4.03 5.86 -6.34
C PRO A 82 -5.44 6.19 -6.87
N GLU A 83 -6.26 6.85 -6.06
CA GLU A 83 -7.66 7.19 -6.39
C GLU A 83 -7.76 8.31 -7.44
N LEU A 84 -6.71 9.12 -7.57
CA LEU A 84 -6.59 10.21 -8.54
C LEU A 84 -5.34 10.03 -9.41
N GLY A 85 -5.37 10.60 -10.61
CA GLY A 85 -4.20 10.68 -11.48
C GLY A 85 -3.81 9.35 -12.15
N ARG A 86 -4.65 8.32 -12.05
CA ARG A 86 -4.42 7.02 -12.70
C ARG A 86 -5.66 6.58 -13.49
N SER A 87 -5.50 6.42 -14.80
CA SER A 87 -6.53 5.84 -15.69
C SER A 87 -6.27 4.38 -16.07
N LEU A 88 -5.03 3.89 -15.87
CA LEU A 88 -4.60 2.55 -16.23
C LEU A 88 -3.81 1.90 -15.08
N ILE A 89 -3.93 0.58 -14.98
CA ILE A 89 -3.15 -0.24 -14.04
C ILE A 89 -1.66 -0.16 -14.43
N HIS A 90 -0.79 0.19 -13.48
CA HIS A 90 0.65 0.27 -13.71
C HIS A 90 1.34 -1.07 -13.39
N SER A 91 1.45 -1.91 -14.40
CA SER A 91 1.96 -3.30 -14.30
C SER A 91 3.38 -3.40 -13.76
N GLU A 92 4.27 -2.50 -14.15
CA GLU A 92 5.67 -2.47 -13.71
C GLU A 92 5.77 -2.08 -12.24
N GLY A 93 4.96 -1.11 -11.81
CA GLY A 93 4.82 -0.72 -10.41
C GLY A 93 4.31 -1.86 -9.54
N ILE A 94 3.28 -2.57 -10.00
CA ILE A 94 2.74 -3.76 -9.31
C ILE A 94 3.80 -4.85 -9.20
N SER A 95 4.52 -5.14 -10.29
CA SER A 95 5.59 -6.14 -10.30
C SER A 95 6.77 -5.76 -9.39
N LEU A 96 7.07 -4.47 -9.28
CA LEU A 96 8.08 -3.94 -8.37
C LEU A 96 7.66 -4.13 -6.91
N ILE A 97 6.45 -3.70 -6.55
CA ILE A 97 5.96 -3.77 -5.17
C ILE A 97 5.70 -5.23 -4.75
N SER A 98 5.20 -6.07 -5.66
CA SER A 98 5.02 -7.50 -5.40
C SER A 98 6.32 -8.20 -5.03
N ARG A 99 7.38 -8.02 -5.84
CA ARG A 99 8.69 -8.60 -5.53
C ARG A 99 9.25 -8.07 -4.22
N TRP A 100 9.08 -6.79 -3.94
CA TRP A 100 9.55 -6.20 -2.70
C TRP A 100 8.84 -6.79 -1.47
N ILE A 101 7.51 -6.88 -1.47
CA ILE A 101 6.75 -7.49 -0.37
C ILE A 101 7.15 -8.96 -0.19
N GLY A 102 7.33 -9.69 -1.28
CA GLY A 102 7.72 -11.10 -1.26
C GLY A 102 9.12 -11.36 -0.67
N GLN A 103 9.96 -10.32 -0.60
CA GLN A 103 11.30 -10.38 0.00
C GLN A 103 11.34 -9.90 1.45
N LEU A 104 10.24 -9.34 1.98
CA LEU A 104 10.19 -8.90 3.36
C LEU A 104 10.19 -10.12 4.31
N PRO A 105 11.03 -10.12 5.35
CA PRO A 105 11.05 -11.20 6.34
C PRO A 105 9.87 -11.08 7.32
N GLY A 106 9.44 -12.23 7.85
CA GLY A 106 8.46 -12.32 8.95
C GLY A 106 7.07 -12.76 8.50
N SER A 107 6.11 -12.62 9.42
CA SER A 107 4.70 -12.93 9.22
C SER A 107 3.85 -12.02 10.10
N CYS A 108 2.61 -11.75 9.70
CA CYS A 108 1.65 -11.05 10.56
C CYS A 108 0.88 -12.06 11.43
N SER A 109 0.58 -11.66 12.66
CA SER A 109 -0.16 -12.42 13.67
C SER A 109 -1.28 -11.60 14.26
#